data_AF-A0AAJ8KZ09-F1
#
_entry.id   AF-A0AAJ8KZ09-F1
#
_cell.length_a   1.000
_cell.length_b   1.000
_cell.length_c   1.000
_cell.angle_alpha   90.00
_cell.angle_beta   90.00
_cell.angle_gamma   90.00
#
_symmetry.space_group_name_H-M   'P 1'
#
loop_
_entity.id
_entity.type
_entity.pdbx_description
1 polymer ?
#
loop_
_entity_poly.entity_id
_entity_poly.type
_entity_poly.pdbx_seq_one_letter_code
_entity_poly.pdbx_strand_id
1 'polypeptide(L)'
;MALRQQLLSNSLPLISSHSFARPALIQSLRQIKPEVQNPDAVIDTLFGTGSVASSRALVEKWEEEGLKSMNSSKETEDDLEEVLKRRIEYSSKAGEHLVEAYANLTTPSSTPSIPLPSLPILRTLLSTIKIPPSYVPPVLQSSSSSSSNRKSNSASSILDQIVSTTNHRIPLLSINPLGPLGYAWRIADEALFLCEQKVKAKALIKKGYWNEPTGPGPEWYTKRIGLSIVYLATESNLLQPYPANSLSTTNPHLEKTLLALRTNLQRYKSTISNLERSEENMGEVAGFIDYVAKSWGGLITSRYF
;
A
#
# COMPACT_ATOMS: atom_id res chain seq x y z
N MET A 1 7.04 8.24 25.67
CA MET A 1 7.03 7.77 24.27
C MET A 1 8.28 6.95 24.04
N ALA A 2 8.17 5.71 23.55
CA ALA A 2 9.34 4.88 23.27
C ALA A 2 10.14 5.50 22.10
N LEU A 3 11.48 5.44 22.14
CA LEU A 3 12.37 6.03 21.13
C LEU A 3 12.00 5.59 19.70
N ARG A 4 11.61 4.32 19.53
CA ARG A 4 11.10 3.77 18.27
C ARG A 4 9.91 4.57 17.71
N GLN A 5 8.94 4.94 18.53
CA GLN A 5 7.75 5.67 18.09
C GLN A 5 8.10 7.12 17.72
N GLN A 6 8.98 7.77 18.48
CA GLN A 6 9.44 9.14 18.19
C GLN A 6 10.20 9.21 16.87
N LEU A 7 11.07 8.23 16.62
CA LEU A 7 11.79 8.08 15.37
C LEU A 7 10.81 7.94 14.18
N LEU A 8 9.86 7.01 14.29
CA LEU A 8 8.86 6.78 13.25
C LEU A 8 8.02 8.05 12.99
N SER A 9 7.54 8.74 14.03
CA SER A 9 6.76 9.99 13.82
C SER A 9 7.58 11.09 13.15
N ASN A 10 8.86 11.24 13.50
CA ASN A 10 9.69 12.30 12.93
C ASN A 10 10.14 11.97 11.49
N SER A 11 10.13 10.69 11.10
CA SER A 11 10.46 10.27 9.74
C SER A 11 9.35 10.50 8.70
N LEU A 12 8.08 10.65 9.12
CA LEU A 12 6.95 10.83 8.20
C LEU A 12 7.08 12.04 7.25
N PRO A 13 7.44 13.26 7.71
CA PRO A 13 7.64 14.40 6.81
C PRO A 13 8.85 14.22 5.87
N LEU A 14 9.77 13.30 6.17
CA LEU A 14 10.98 13.03 5.38
C LEU A 14 10.75 12.00 4.26
N ILE A 15 9.58 11.35 4.22
CA ILE A 15 9.27 10.30 3.24
C ILE A 15 9.31 10.85 1.81
N SER A 16 8.86 12.08 1.60
CA SER A 16 8.83 12.71 0.27
C SER A 16 10.23 12.92 -0.34
N SER A 17 11.29 12.97 0.48
CA SER A 17 12.67 13.16 0.04
C SER A 17 13.55 11.91 0.19
N HIS A 18 13.29 11.07 1.20
CA HIS A 18 14.14 9.93 1.57
C HIS A 18 13.47 8.56 1.44
N SER A 19 12.26 8.52 0.87
CA SER A 19 11.45 7.31 0.64
C SER A 19 11.05 6.53 1.90
N PHE A 20 10.32 5.42 1.72
CA PHE A 20 9.94 4.45 2.76
C PHE A 20 11.09 3.50 3.13
N ALA A 21 12.29 4.05 3.25
CA ALA A 21 13.52 3.29 3.40
C ALA A 21 14.31 3.70 4.65
N ARG A 22 15.34 2.91 4.96
CA ARG A 22 16.27 3.16 6.07
C ARG A 22 16.88 4.58 6.09
N PRO A 23 17.22 5.22 4.96
CA PRO A 23 17.74 6.59 4.97
C PRO A 23 16.83 7.62 5.67
N ALA A 24 15.50 7.49 5.55
CA ALA A 24 14.56 8.36 6.24
C ALA A 24 14.67 8.22 7.77
N LEU A 25 14.85 7.00 8.26
CA LEU A 25 15.07 6.72 9.69
C LEU A 25 16.41 7.27 10.18
N ILE A 26 17.49 7.08 9.41
CA ILE A 26 18.81 7.62 9.77
C ILE A 26 18.75 9.14 9.90
N GLN A 27 18.11 9.81 8.94
CA GLN A 27 17.97 11.25 8.96
C GLN A 27 17.11 11.72 10.13
N SER A 28 16.02 11.02 10.44
CA SER A 28 15.19 11.30 11.61
C SER A 28 15.97 11.12 12.93
N LEU A 29 16.83 10.10 13.02
CA LEU A 29 17.65 9.83 14.20
C LEU A 29 18.68 10.93 14.42
N ARG A 30 19.31 11.41 13.34
CA ARG A 30 20.26 12.52 13.38
C ARG A 30 19.62 13.81 13.88
N GLN A 31 18.35 14.06 13.54
CA GLN A 31 17.61 15.21 14.05
C GLN A 31 17.27 15.09 15.54
N ILE A 32 16.93 13.90 16.03
CA ILE A 32 16.51 13.68 17.42
C ILE A 32 17.73 13.54 18.35
N LYS A 33 18.76 12.80 17.93
CA LYS A 33 19.97 12.49 18.70
C LYS A 33 21.22 12.61 17.82
N PRO A 34 21.79 13.82 17.67
CA PRO A 34 23.01 14.03 16.89
C PRO A 34 24.26 13.42 17.52
N GLU A 35 24.23 13.06 18.80
CA GLU A 35 25.37 12.50 19.55
C GLU A 35 25.72 11.04 19.18
N VAL A 36 24.83 10.35 18.45
CA VAL A 36 25.03 8.94 18.10
C VAL A 36 26.01 8.83 16.93
N GLN A 37 27.18 8.25 17.19
CA GLN A 37 28.20 8.02 16.15
C GLN A 37 27.76 7.01 15.08
N ASN A 38 27.03 5.95 15.47
CA ASN A 38 26.60 4.89 14.55
C ASN A 38 25.06 4.75 14.53
N PRO A 39 24.34 5.49 13.65
CA PRO A 39 22.89 5.48 13.59
C PRO A 39 22.32 4.14 13.08
N ASP A 40 23.08 3.42 12.23
CA ASP A 40 22.64 2.15 11.65
C ASP A 40 22.50 1.06 12.72
N ALA A 41 23.48 0.95 13.62
CA ALA A 41 23.42 0.01 14.73
C ALA A 41 22.21 0.26 15.63
N VAL A 42 21.87 1.53 15.88
CA VAL A 42 20.68 1.88 16.65
C VAL A 42 19.41 1.45 15.92
N ILE A 43 19.31 1.64 14.62
CA ILE A 43 18.16 1.18 13.83
C ILE A 43 18.06 -0.35 13.86
N ASP A 44 19.18 -1.06 13.71
CA ASP A 44 19.21 -2.53 13.79
C ASP A 44 18.75 -3.04 15.17
N THR A 45 19.13 -2.37 16.26
CA THR A 45 18.65 -2.74 17.60
C THR A 45 17.16 -2.49 17.81
N LEU A 46 16.58 -1.50 17.13
CA LEU A 46 15.17 -1.11 17.32
C LEU A 46 14.20 -1.89 16.43
N PHE A 47 14.63 -2.26 15.22
CA PHE A 47 13.78 -2.89 14.20
C PHE A 47 14.23 -4.31 13.82
N GLY A 48 15.41 -4.73 14.28
CA GLY A 48 16.07 -5.96 13.82
C GLY A 48 17.00 -5.69 12.65
N THR A 49 17.87 -6.65 12.38
CA THR A 49 18.81 -6.60 11.25
C THR A 49 18.07 -6.69 9.92
N GLY A 50 18.38 -5.80 8.99
CA GLY A 50 17.82 -5.78 7.64
C GLY A 50 16.99 -4.53 7.33
N SER A 51 16.50 -4.45 6.09
CA SER A 51 15.72 -3.29 5.61
C SER A 51 14.20 -3.49 5.72
N VAL A 52 13.73 -4.73 5.59
CA VAL A 52 12.28 -5.03 5.46
C VAL A 52 11.51 -4.64 6.71
N ALA A 53 11.99 -5.01 7.90
CA ALA A 53 11.29 -4.73 9.16
C ALA A 53 11.17 -3.22 9.44
N SER A 54 12.23 -2.46 9.17
CA SER A 54 12.22 -1.00 9.32
C SER A 54 11.31 -0.31 8.30
N SER A 55 11.39 -0.71 7.02
CA SER A 55 10.57 -0.15 5.95
C SER A 55 9.09 -0.48 6.15
N ARG A 56 8.78 -1.68 6.62
CA ARG A 56 7.41 -2.08 6.96
C ARG A 56 6.85 -1.28 8.14
N ALA A 57 7.64 -1.12 9.21
CA ALA A 57 7.24 -0.31 10.36
C ALA A 57 7.00 1.17 10.00
N LEU A 58 7.76 1.71 9.05
CA LEU A 58 7.52 3.03 8.47
C LEU A 58 6.17 3.13 7.76
N VAL A 59 5.86 2.15 6.90
CA VAL A 59 4.59 2.12 6.17
C VAL A 59 3.40 1.94 7.12
N GLU A 60 3.52 1.06 8.10
CA GLU A 60 2.49 0.87 9.14
C GLU A 60 2.27 2.16 9.93
N LYS A 61 3.34 2.88 10.31
CA LYS A 61 3.21 4.17 10.99
C LYS A 61 2.54 5.24 10.11
N TRP A 62 2.94 5.32 8.85
CA TRP A 62 2.35 6.24 7.86
C TRP A 62 0.86 5.94 7.66
N GLU A 63 0.48 4.67 7.60
CA GLU A 63 -0.92 4.26 7.54
C GLU A 63 -1.68 4.68 8.80
N GLU A 64 -1.15 4.44 10.00
CA GLU A 64 -1.78 4.85 11.26
C GLU A 64 -2.05 6.37 11.31
N GLU A 65 -1.09 7.18 10.88
CA GLU A 65 -1.28 8.64 10.82
C GLU A 65 -2.28 9.03 9.72
N GLY A 66 -2.25 8.34 8.58
CA GLY A 66 -3.23 8.50 7.51
C GLY A 66 -4.66 8.20 7.98
N LEU A 67 -4.87 7.14 8.76
CA LEU A 67 -6.16 6.84 9.38
C LEU A 67 -6.60 7.95 10.35
N LYS A 68 -5.69 8.48 11.16
CA LYS A 68 -6.01 9.62 12.04
C LYS A 68 -6.39 10.88 11.25
N SER A 69 -5.78 11.10 10.09
CA SER A 69 -6.07 12.25 9.23
C SER A 69 -7.48 12.22 8.60
N MET A 70 -8.12 11.04 8.57
CA MET A 70 -9.49 10.87 8.07
C MET A 70 -10.53 11.48 9.01
N ASN A 71 -10.25 11.43 10.32
CA ASN A 71 -11.15 11.95 11.35
C ASN A 71 -11.18 13.48 11.30
N SER A 72 -12.34 14.06 10.99
CA SER A 72 -12.52 15.50 11.12
C SER A 72 -12.80 15.86 12.58
N SER A 73 -12.17 16.94 13.06
CA SER A 73 -12.52 17.57 14.33
C SER A 73 -13.90 18.24 14.32
N LYS A 74 -14.66 18.11 13.21
CA LYS A 74 -16.00 18.68 13.07
C LYS A 74 -17.02 17.65 13.56
N GLU A 75 -17.95 18.10 14.39
CA GLU A 75 -19.04 17.28 14.94
C GLU A 75 -20.10 16.90 13.90
N THR A 76 -20.01 17.43 12.68
CA THR A 76 -20.92 17.12 11.58
C THR A 76 -20.74 15.68 11.10
N GLU A 77 -21.84 15.08 10.63
CA GLU A 77 -21.81 13.81 9.89
C GLU A 77 -20.84 13.95 8.70
N ASP A 78 -19.75 13.20 8.72
CA ASP A 78 -18.80 13.21 7.60
C ASP A 78 -19.37 12.35 6.46
N ASP A 79 -19.52 12.93 5.27
CA ASP A 79 -19.78 12.13 4.06
C ASP A 79 -18.55 11.28 3.73
N LEU A 80 -18.80 10.07 3.24
CA LEU A 80 -17.77 9.09 2.88
C LEU A 80 -16.78 9.65 1.84
N GLU A 81 -17.27 10.53 0.94
CA GLU A 81 -16.45 11.24 -0.03
C GLU A 81 -15.41 12.15 0.66
N GLU A 82 -15.81 12.90 1.68
CA GLU A 82 -14.89 13.79 2.39
C GLU A 82 -13.84 13.03 3.19
N VAL A 83 -14.25 11.94 3.87
CA VAL A 83 -13.34 11.11 4.66
C VAL A 83 -12.25 10.50 3.77
N LEU A 84 -12.65 9.90 2.65
CA LEU A 84 -11.69 9.29 1.72
C LEU A 84 -10.88 10.33 0.94
N LYS A 85 -11.45 11.51 0.65
CA LYS A 85 -10.72 12.64 0.08
C LYS A 85 -9.55 13.05 0.96
N ARG A 86 -9.76 13.22 2.27
CA ARG A 86 -8.68 13.55 3.23
C ARG A 86 -7.60 12.47 3.24
N ARG A 87 -7.99 11.19 3.20
CA ARG A 87 -7.03 10.08 3.12
C ARG A 87 -6.18 10.12 1.86
N ILE A 88 -6.79 10.39 0.71
CA ILE A 88 -6.11 10.51 -0.58
C ILE A 88 -5.18 11.73 -0.61
N GLU A 89 -5.62 12.87 -0.07
CA GLU A 89 -4.79 14.05 0.10
C GLU A 89 -3.57 13.76 0.98
N TYR A 90 -3.73 13.01 2.08
CA TYR A 90 -2.60 12.56 2.90
C TYR A 90 -1.67 11.63 2.09
N SER A 91 -2.22 10.65 1.34
CA SER A 91 -1.40 9.77 0.49
C SER A 91 -0.63 10.53 -0.59
N SER A 92 -1.21 11.60 -1.13
CA SER A 92 -0.57 12.40 -2.19
C SER A 92 0.75 13.03 -1.75
N LYS A 93 0.94 13.28 -0.45
CA LYS A 93 2.16 13.85 0.13
C LYS A 93 3.36 12.91 0.10
N ALA A 94 3.13 11.60 0.02
CA ALA A 94 4.20 10.61 -0.13
C ALA A 94 4.89 10.69 -1.50
N GLY A 95 4.24 11.32 -2.48
CA GLY A 95 4.81 11.54 -3.79
C GLY A 95 5.05 10.25 -4.58
N GLU A 96 6.14 10.21 -5.34
CA GLU A 96 6.56 9.04 -6.14
C GLU A 96 6.88 7.81 -5.26
N HIS A 97 7.27 8.05 -3.99
CA HIS A 97 7.64 7.00 -3.04
C HIS A 97 6.43 6.15 -2.59
N LEU A 98 5.21 6.52 -2.93
CA LEU A 98 4.02 5.72 -2.64
C LEU A 98 4.10 4.32 -3.28
N VAL A 99 4.75 4.19 -4.45
CA VAL A 99 4.98 2.88 -5.09
C VAL A 99 5.83 1.97 -4.21
N GLU A 100 6.82 2.55 -3.51
CA GLU A 100 7.67 1.80 -2.58
C GLU A 100 6.88 1.34 -1.35
N ALA A 101 5.94 2.14 -0.84
CA ALA A 101 5.05 1.71 0.24
C ALA A 101 4.26 0.44 -0.15
N TYR A 102 3.71 0.42 -1.38
CA TYR A 102 3.02 -0.76 -1.91
C TYR A 102 3.95 -1.97 -2.11
N ALA A 103 5.19 -1.75 -2.54
CA ALA A 103 6.20 -2.79 -2.61
C ALA A 103 6.51 -3.37 -1.22
N ASN A 104 6.65 -2.51 -0.21
CA ASN A 104 6.90 -2.92 1.17
C ASN A 104 5.71 -3.67 1.80
N LEU A 105 4.46 -3.31 1.45
CA LEU A 105 3.25 -4.01 1.90
C LEU A 105 3.12 -5.42 1.30
N THR A 106 3.55 -5.58 0.04
CA THR A 106 3.51 -6.88 -0.66
C THR A 106 4.70 -7.78 -0.29
N THR A 107 5.76 -7.20 0.27
CA THR A 107 6.95 -7.94 0.68
C THR A 107 6.61 -8.84 1.88
N PRO A 108 6.85 -10.16 1.78
CA PRO A 108 6.61 -11.08 2.88
C PRO A 108 7.61 -10.85 4.01
N SER A 109 7.17 -10.93 5.27
CA SER A 109 8.07 -10.79 6.43
C SER A 109 9.05 -11.96 6.59
N SER A 110 8.74 -13.12 5.98
CA SER A 110 9.62 -14.28 5.93
C SER A 110 9.44 -14.96 4.57
N THR A 111 10.53 -15.10 3.81
CA THR A 111 10.51 -15.87 2.56
C THR A 111 10.80 -17.33 2.89
N PRO A 112 9.86 -18.27 2.62
CA PRO A 112 10.19 -19.68 2.74
C PRO A 112 11.31 -19.99 1.74
N SER A 113 12.40 -20.57 2.23
CA SER A 113 13.55 -20.92 1.43
C SER A 113 13.63 -22.44 1.30
N ILE A 114 13.69 -22.93 0.05
CA ILE A 114 13.85 -24.36 -0.23
C ILE A 114 15.33 -24.63 -0.54
N PRO A 115 15.94 -25.70 0.01
CA PRO A 115 17.27 -26.12 -0.39
C PRO A 115 17.27 -26.45 -1.88
N LEU A 116 18.25 -25.92 -2.62
CA LEU A 116 18.39 -26.17 -4.05
C LEU A 116 18.52 -27.69 -4.32
N PRO A 117 17.60 -28.33 -5.09
CA PRO A 117 17.96 -29.59 -5.73
C PRO A 117 19.05 -29.26 -6.77
N SER A 118 20.13 -30.03 -6.80
CA SER A 118 21.29 -29.85 -7.68
C SER A 118 20.98 -30.17 -9.16
N LEU A 119 19.85 -29.72 -9.68
CA LEU A 119 19.36 -30.06 -11.00
C LEU A 119 19.95 -29.10 -12.05
N PRO A 120 20.78 -29.59 -12.99
CA PRO A 120 21.38 -28.77 -14.05
C PRO A 120 20.33 -28.08 -14.95
N ILE A 121 19.11 -28.61 -14.98
CA ILE A 121 17.98 -28.14 -15.79
C ILE A 121 17.50 -26.73 -15.39
N LEU A 122 17.54 -26.38 -14.10
CA LEU A 122 17.13 -25.04 -13.66
C LEU A 122 18.12 -23.96 -14.11
N ARG A 123 19.43 -24.28 -14.13
CA ARG A 123 20.46 -23.36 -14.62
C ARG A 123 20.29 -23.07 -16.11
N THR A 124 19.97 -24.09 -16.91
CA THR A 124 19.71 -23.92 -18.34
C THR A 124 18.46 -23.09 -18.59
N LEU A 125 17.37 -23.32 -17.85
CA LEU A 125 16.11 -22.58 -18.02
C LEU A 125 16.19 -21.11 -17.56
N LEU A 126 16.99 -20.81 -16.54
CA LEU A 126 17.18 -19.44 -16.06
C LEU A 126 18.14 -18.64 -16.95
N SER A 127 19.12 -19.30 -17.58
CA SER A 127 20.02 -18.64 -18.52
C SER A 127 19.31 -18.08 -19.77
N THR A 128 18.15 -18.64 -20.12
CA THR A 128 17.29 -18.20 -21.21
C THR A 128 16.37 -17.02 -20.85
N ILE A 129 16.22 -16.69 -19.56
CA ILE A 129 15.35 -15.59 -19.11
C ILE A 129 16.15 -14.28 -19.14
N LYS A 130 15.80 -13.39 -20.08
CA LYS A 130 16.26 -11.99 -20.09
C LYS A 130 15.38 -11.18 -19.15
N ILE A 131 15.92 -10.77 -18.02
CA ILE A 131 15.22 -9.97 -17.03
C ILE A 131 15.12 -8.51 -17.55
N PRO A 132 13.94 -7.87 -17.51
CA PRO A 132 13.83 -6.44 -17.83
C PRO A 132 14.64 -5.59 -16.84
N PRO A 133 15.11 -4.40 -17.22
CA PRO A 133 15.87 -3.55 -16.33
C PRO A 133 15.05 -3.22 -15.07
N SER A 134 15.62 -3.49 -13.90
CA SER A 134 15.08 -3.06 -12.61
C SER A 134 14.86 -1.55 -12.64
N TYR A 135 13.70 -1.07 -12.17
CA TYR A 135 13.45 0.36 -12.04
C TYR A 135 14.48 0.99 -11.09
N VAL A 136 15.22 1.99 -11.57
CA VAL A 136 16.16 2.79 -10.77
C VAL A 136 15.64 4.22 -10.79
N PRO A 137 15.30 4.81 -9.63
CA PRO A 137 14.78 6.17 -9.58
C PRO A 137 15.85 7.18 -10.07
N PRO A 138 15.46 8.29 -10.72
CA PRO A 138 16.38 9.23 -11.36
C PRO A 138 17.39 9.86 -10.40
N VAL A 139 17.01 10.03 -9.13
CA VAL A 139 17.84 10.66 -8.09
C VAL A 139 19.07 9.83 -7.70
N LEU A 140 19.07 8.52 -7.99
CA LEU A 140 20.20 7.61 -7.79
C LEU A 140 21.08 7.48 -9.05
N GLN A 141 20.70 8.08 -10.18
CA GLN A 141 21.48 8.01 -11.43
C GLN A 141 22.62 9.03 -11.49
N SER A 142 22.59 10.08 -10.67
CA SER A 142 23.58 11.16 -10.71
C SER A 142 24.93 10.84 -10.05
N SER A 143 25.06 9.70 -9.35
CA SER A 143 26.28 9.33 -8.60
C SER A 143 27.10 8.18 -9.21
N SER A 144 26.78 7.70 -10.41
CA SER A 144 27.53 6.60 -11.05
C SER A 144 27.90 6.85 -12.50
N SER A 145 28.64 7.92 -12.77
CA SER A 145 29.49 8.03 -13.96
C SER A 145 30.77 7.19 -13.82
N SER A 146 30.62 5.90 -13.53
CA SER A 146 31.70 4.93 -13.72
C SER A 146 31.26 3.92 -14.77
N SER A 147 31.98 3.96 -15.89
CA SER A 147 31.93 3.00 -16.98
C SER A 147 32.30 1.60 -16.49
N SER A 148 31.36 0.92 -15.84
CA SER A 148 31.44 -0.52 -15.65
C SER A 148 30.67 -1.18 -16.79
N ASN A 149 31.39 -2.02 -17.55
CA ASN A 149 30.84 -2.91 -18.56
C ASN A 149 29.50 -3.49 -18.09
N ARG A 150 28.39 -3.01 -18.66
CA ARG A 150 27.07 -3.61 -18.47
C ARG A 150 27.06 -4.98 -19.16
N LYS A 151 27.64 -5.98 -18.48
CA LYS A 151 27.34 -7.38 -18.77
C LYS A 151 25.84 -7.52 -18.56
N SER A 152 25.12 -8.01 -19.56
CA SER A 152 23.72 -8.38 -19.40
C SER A 152 23.63 -9.31 -18.19
N ASN A 153 23.01 -8.86 -17.10
CA ASN A 153 22.81 -9.67 -15.92
C ASN A 153 21.85 -10.81 -16.29
N SER A 154 22.41 -11.94 -16.74
CA SER A 154 21.66 -13.16 -16.94
C SER A 154 21.08 -13.58 -15.59
N ALA A 155 19.89 -14.15 -15.57
CA ALA A 155 19.27 -14.59 -14.31
C ALA A 155 20.18 -15.56 -13.53
N SER A 156 21.08 -16.28 -14.22
CA SER A 156 22.08 -17.15 -13.61
C SER A 156 23.10 -16.40 -12.73
N SER A 157 23.57 -15.21 -13.12
CA SER A 157 24.55 -14.46 -12.33
C SER A 157 23.94 -13.86 -11.06
N ILE A 158 22.65 -13.50 -11.12
CA ILE A 158 21.88 -13.08 -9.95
C ILE A 158 21.65 -14.29 -9.03
N LEU A 159 21.41 -15.47 -9.60
CA LEU A 159 21.24 -16.70 -8.85
C LEU A 159 22.55 -17.11 -8.14
N ASP A 160 23.70 -16.96 -8.77
CA ASP A 160 25.01 -17.21 -8.13
C ASP A 160 25.29 -16.22 -6.98
N GLN A 161 24.88 -14.96 -7.15
CA GLN A 161 24.96 -13.95 -6.09
C GLN A 161 23.98 -14.25 -4.94
N ILE A 162 22.80 -14.77 -5.24
CA ILE A 162 21.84 -15.25 -4.24
C ILE A 162 22.39 -16.50 -3.55
N VAL A 163 22.92 -17.49 -4.26
CA VAL A 163 23.48 -18.74 -3.70
C VAL A 163 24.62 -18.48 -2.73
N SER A 164 25.50 -17.55 -3.08
CA SER A 164 26.62 -17.14 -2.22
C SER A 164 26.16 -16.38 -0.97
N THR A 165 25.03 -15.65 -1.04
CA THR A 165 24.50 -14.88 0.09
C THR A 165 23.49 -15.63 0.95
N THR A 166 22.74 -16.58 0.38
CA THR A 166 21.66 -17.35 1.04
C THR A 166 22.06 -18.78 1.39
N ASN A 167 23.35 -19.12 1.28
CA ASN A 167 23.89 -20.42 1.64
C ASN A 167 23.17 -21.58 0.94
N HIS A 168 23.04 -21.48 -0.40
CA HIS A 168 22.45 -22.51 -1.27
C HIS A 168 20.94 -22.75 -1.09
N ARG A 169 20.17 -21.71 -0.79
CA ARG A 169 18.71 -21.76 -0.80
C ARG A 169 18.11 -20.76 -1.78
N ILE A 170 17.10 -21.20 -2.55
CA ILE A 170 16.32 -20.27 -3.36
C ILE A 170 15.24 -19.67 -2.43
N PRO A 171 15.22 -18.35 -2.22
CA PRO A 171 14.06 -17.71 -1.62
C PRO A 171 12.89 -17.85 -2.60
N LEU A 172 11.82 -18.51 -2.19
CA LEU A 172 10.58 -18.42 -2.96
C LEU A 172 10.06 -17.00 -2.82
N LEU A 173 9.88 -16.31 -3.95
CA LEU A 173 9.24 -15.00 -4.00
C LEU A 173 7.75 -15.18 -3.69
N SER A 174 7.39 -15.31 -2.40
CA SER A 174 6.01 -15.29 -1.97
C SER A 174 5.54 -13.83 -1.94
N ILE A 175 4.98 -13.35 -3.04
CA ILE A 175 4.27 -12.07 -3.03
C ILE A 175 3.09 -12.24 -2.08
N ASN A 176 2.88 -11.30 -1.15
CA ASN A 176 1.64 -11.24 -0.37
C ASN A 176 0.65 -10.33 -1.12
N PRO A 177 -0.18 -10.87 -2.04
CA PRO A 177 -1.11 -10.05 -2.82
C PRO A 177 -2.18 -9.39 -1.94
N LEU A 178 -2.37 -9.90 -0.72
CA LEU A 178 -3.33 -9.38 0.25
C LEU A 178 -2.79 -8.18 1.04
N GLY A 179 -1.50 -7.82 0.92
CA GLY A 179 -0.94 -6.66 1.62
C GLY A 179 -1.67 -5.34 1.27
N PRO A 180 -1.72 -4.97 -0.04
CA PRO A 180 -2.47 -3.81 -0.50
C PRO A 180 -3.96 -3.87 -0.20
N LEU A 181 -4.57 -5.05 -0.31
CA LEU A 181 -5.98 -5.23 0.00
C LEU A 181 -6.25 -5.04 1.49
N GLY A 182 -5.42 -5.59 2.37
CA GLY A 182 -5.54 -5.43 3.82
C GLY A 182 -5.29 -3.99 4.28
N TYR A 183 -4.43 -3.26 3.58
CA TYR A 183 -4.27 -1.81 3.75
C TYR A 183 -5.56 -1.05 3.35
N ALA A 184 -6.11 -1.30 2.16
CA ALA A 184 -7.36 -0.67 1.75
C ALA A 184 -8.59 -1.10 2.57
N TRP A 185 -8.57 -2.33 3.11
CA TRP A 185 -9.57 -2.84 4.03
C TRP A 185 -9.60 -2.05 5.32
N ARG A 186 -8.43 -1.78 5.93
CA ARG A 186 -8.33 -0.99 7.16
C ARG A 186 -8.81 0.45 6.95
N ILE A 187 -8.49 1.05 5.80
CA ILE A 187 -8.99 2.39 5.43
C ILE A 187 -10.51 2.37 5.23
N ALA A 188 -11.05 1.37 4.55
CA ALA A 188 -12.49 1.22 4.36
C ALA A 188 -13.22 1.02 5.69
N ASP A 189 -12.65 0.23 6.59
CA ASP A 189 -13.21 -0.03 7.91
C ASP A 189 -13.25 1.25 8.76
N GLU A 190 -12.16 2.02 8.80
CA GLU A 190 -12.11 3.30 9.50
C GLU A 190 -13.08 4.32 8.88
N ALA A 191 -13.17 4.37 7.55
CA ALA A 191 -14.09 5.27 6.86
C ALA A 191 -15.56 4.96 7.20
N LEU A 192 -15.94 3.67 7.15
CA LEU A 192 -17.27 3.23 7.55
C LEU A 192 -17.51 3.46 9.05
N PHE A 193 -16.50 3.24 9.89
CA PHE A 193 -16.59 3.50 11.32
C PHE A 193 -16.87 4.98 11.61
N LEU A 194 -16.12 5.90 11.02
CA LEU A 194 -16.30 7.35 11.22
C LEU A 194 -17.67 7.82 10.71
N CYS A 195 -18.13 7.32 9.56
CA CYS A 195 -19.44 7.66 9.01
C CYS A 195 -20.59 7.03 9.82
N GLU A 196 -20.51 5.74 10.17
CA GLU A 196 -21.60 5.03 10.85
C GLU A 196 -21.67 5.31 12.35
N GLN A 197 -20.54 5.49 13.05
CA GLN A 197 -20.52 5.72 14.50
C GLN A 197 -21.14 7.07 14.87
N LYS A 198 -20.84 8.13 14.08
CA LYS A 198 -21.45 9.46 14.25
C LYS A 198 -22.97 9.42 14.01
N VAL A 199 -23.43 8.58 13.07
CA VAL A 199 -24.85 8.36 12.78
C VAL A 199 -25.54 7.52 13.88
N LYS A 200 -24.90 6.45 14.39
CA LYS A 200 -25.42 5.58 15.46
C LYS A 200 -25.51 6.24 16.83
N ALA A 201 -24.73 7.31 17.09
CA ALA A 201 -24.92 8.13 18.29
C ALA A 201 -26.30 8.83 18.31
N LYS A 202 -26.97 8.94 17.15
CA LYS A 202 -28.34 9.46 17.00
C LYS A 202 -29.38 8.41 16.58
N ALA A 203 -28.97 7.29 15.99
CA ALA A 203 -29.89 6.29 15.43
C ALA A 203 -29.99 5.00 16.28
N LEU A 204 -31.23 4.54 16.48
CA LEU A 204 -31.57 3.22 17.04
C LEU A 204 -30.78 2.11 16.34
N ILE A 205 -30.27 1.15 17.13
CA ILE A 205 -29.60 -0.09 16.68
C ILE A 205 -30.35 -0.65 15.47
N LYS A 206 -29.65 -0.91 14.34
CA LYS A 206 -30.24 -1.52 13.15
C LYS A 206 -30.86 -2.85 13.60
N LYS A 207 -32.19 -2.92 13.54
CA LYS A 207 -32.97 -4.07 13.99
C LYS A 207 -33.31 -4.92 12.77
N GLY A 208 -33.12 -6.23 12.89
CA GLY A 208 -33.60 -7.17 11.88
C GLY A 208 -35.13 -7.21 11.83
N TYR A 209 -35.67 -7.98 10.89
CA TYR A 209 -37.11 -8.19 10.72
C TYR A 209 -37.84 -8.56 12.03
N TRP A 210 -37.14 -9.24 12.96
CA TRP A 210 -37.65 -9.66 14.27
C TRP A 210 -37.33 -8.71 15.43
N ASN A 211 -36.96 -7.45 15.18
CA ASN A 211 -36.52 -6.49 16.20
C ASN A 211 -35.26 -6.90 16.99
N GLU A 212 -34.53 -7.90 16.54
CA GLU A 212 -33.26 -8.31 17.13
C GLU A 212 -32.11 -7.40 16.69
N PRO A 213 -31.10 -7.17 17.54
CA PRO A 213 -29.88 -6.47 17.13
C PRO A 213 -29.19 -7.32 16.05
N THR A 214 -29.23 -6.89 14.79
CA THR A 214 -28.53 -7.62 13.74
C THR A 214 -27.03 -7.47 13.94
N GLY A 215 -26.35 -8.60 14.12
CA GLY A 215 -24.90 -8.68 14.08
C GLY A 215 -24.34 -8.30 12.70
N PRO A 216 -23.02 -8.39 12.49
CA PRO A 216 -22.41 -8.14 11.19
C PRO A 216 -22.86 -9.19 10.16
N GLY A 217 -23.96 -8.93 9.45
CA GLY A 217 -24.45 -9.77 8.36
C GLY A 217 -23.58 -9.67 7.09
N PRO A 218 -23.90 -10.42 6.02
CA PRO A 218 -23.14 -10.40 4.76
C PRO A 218 -22.95 -9.00 4.16
N GLU A 219 -23.93 -8.10 4.33
CA GLU A 219 -23.84 -6.69 3.90
C GLU A 219 -22.62 -5.96 4.48
N TRP A 220 -22.25 -6.29 5.71
CA TRP A 220 -21.10 -5.70 6.42
C TRP A 220 -19.78 -5.99 5.69
N TYR A 221 -19.64 -7.20 5.16
CA TYR A 221 -18.46 -7.61 4.38
C TYR A 221 -18.50 -7.01 2.97
N THR A 222 -19.67 -6.99 2.33
CA THR A 222 -19.85 -6.42 1.00
C THR A 222 -19.52 -4.93 0.95
N LYS A 223 -19.96 -4.17 1.96
CA LYS A 223 -19.64 -2.74 2.09
C LYS A 223 -18.13 -2.51 2.21
N ARG A 224 -17.45 -3.27 3.07
CA ARG A 224 -15.99 -3.15 3.24
C ARG A 224 -15.24 -3.47 1.97
N ILE A 225 -15.47 -4.65 1.39
CA ILE A 225 -14.70 -5.07 0.22
C ILE A 225 -14.98 -4.16 -0.99
N GLY A 226 -16.23 -3.73 -1.18
CA GLY A 226 -16.60 -2.77 -2.22
C GLY A 226 -15.89 -1.44 -2.03
N LEU A 227 -15.89 -0.90 -0.81
CA LEU A 227 -15.23 0.36 -0.51
C LEU A 227 -13.70 0.27 -0.61
N SER A 228 -13.10 -0.84 -0.19
CA SER A 228 -11.66 -1.10 -0.35
C SER A 228 -11.25 -1.09 -1.83
N ILE A 229 -12.08 -1.68 -2.69
CA ILE A 229 -11.83 -1.71 -4.14
C ILE A 229 -11.96 -0.31 -4.73
N VAL A 230 -13.00 0.44 -4.35
CA VAL A 230 -13.13 1.86 -4.73
C VAL A 230 -11.88 2.63 -4.34
N TYR A 231 -11.41 2.47 -3.10
CA TYR A 231 -10.22 3.15 -2.63
C TYR A 231 -8.97 2.77 -3.45
N LEU A 232 -8.70 1.49 -3.65
CA LEU A 232 -7.56 1.02 -4.46
C LEU A 232 -7.61 1.51 -5.91
N ALA A 233 -8.80 1.46 -6.54
CA ALA A 233 -9.01 1.93 -7.90
C ALA A 233 -8.80 3.45 -8.03
N THR A 234 -9.00 4.20 -6.94
CA THR A 234 -8.76 5.64 -6.93
C THR A 234 -7.29 5.93 -6.69
N GLU A 235 -6.69 5.37 -5.64
CA GLU A 235 -5.29 5.59 -5.27
C GLU A 235 -4.33 5.07 -6.35
N SER A 236 -4.73 4.11 -7.18
CA SER A 236 -3.92 3.66 -8.33
C SER A 236 -3.58 4.78 -9.31
N ASN A 237 -4.38 5.85 -9.37
CA ASN A 237 -4.07 7.01 -10.21
C ASN A 237 -2.90 7.84 -9.64
N LEU A 238 -2.67 7.81 -8.32
CA LEU A 238 -1.52 8.47 -7.70
C LEU A 238 -0.20 7.75 -7.97
N LEU A 239 -0.27 6.45 -8.28
CA LEU A 239 0.89 5.59 -8.57
C LEU A 239 1.42 5.76 -10.00
N GLN A 240 0.84 6.67 -10.80
CA GLN A 240 1.30 6.95 -12.16
C GLN A 240 2.66 7.69 -12.12
N PRO A 241 3.58 7.38 -13.06
CA PRO A 241 4.88 8.02 -13.10
C PRO A 241 4.72 9.51 -13.39
N TYR A 242 5.51 10.34 -12.71
CA TYR A 242 5.44 11.77 -12.90
C TYR A 242 5.99 12.17 -14.28
N PRO A 243 5.41 13.20 -14.92
CA PRO A 243 5.95 13.71 -16.17
C PRO A 243 7.34 14.29 -15.93
N ALA A 244 8.30 14.01 -16.83
CA ALA A 244 9.74 14.28 -16.66
C ALA A 244 10.13 15.74 -16.33
N ASN A 245 9.20 16.69 -16.44
CA ASN A 245 9.42 18.12 -16.18
C ASN A 245 8.71 18.64 -14.92
N SER A 246 8.07 17.79 -14.10
CA SER A 246 7.40 18.26 -12.89
C SER A 246 8.39 18.45 -11.73
N LEU A 247 8.71 19.71 -11.43
CA LEU A 247 9.42 20.14 -10.21
C LEU A 247 8.47 20.30 -9.00
N SER A 248 7.21 19.87 -9.14
CA SER A 248 6.18 20.06 -8.13
C SER A 248 6.35 19.09 -6.97
N THR A 249 6.37 19.62 -5.74
CA THR A 249 6.30 18.83 -4.51
C THR A 249 4.96 18.10 -4.35
N THR A 250 3.92 18.55 -5.05
CA THR A 250 2.57 17.98 -5.01
C THR A 250 2.33 17.05 -6.20
N ASN A 251 1.69 15.90 -5.94
CA ASN A 251 1.38 14.89 -6.95
C ASN A 251 0.47 15.50 -8.06
N PRO A 252 0.89 15.47 -9.34
CA PRO A 252 0.14 16.07 -10.45
C PRO A 252 -1.18 15.35 -10.75
N HIS A 253 -1.36 14.11 -10.29
CA HIS A 253 -2.55 13.29 -10.52
C HIS A 253 -3.60 13.39 -9.41
N LEU A 254 -3.41 14.27 -8.42
CA LEU A 254 -4.34 14.42 -7.29
C LEU A 254 -5.76 14.79 -7.74
N GLU A 255 -5.91 15.83 -8.56
CA GLU A 255 -7.23 16.28 -9.04
C GLU A 255 -7.97 15.18 -9.81
N LYS A 256 -7.26 14.49 -10.72
CA LYS A 256 -7.79 13.34 -11.45
C LYS A 256 -8.23 12.23 -10.51
N THR A 257 -7.48 12.00 -9.43
CA THR A 257 -7.79 10.98 -8.41
C THR A 257 -9.06 11.34 -7.63
N LEU A 258 -9.24 12.61 -7.26
CA LEU A 258 -10.44 13.07 -6.55
C LEU A 258 -11.70 12.97 -7.42
N LEU A 259 -11.60 13.27 -8.72
CA LEU A 259 -12.70 13.05 -9.66
C LEU A 259 -13.04 11.56 -9.83
N ALA A 260 -12.01 10.71 -9.91
CA ALA A 260 -12.19 9.26 -9.95
C ALA A 260 -12.84 8.74 -8.66
N LEU A 261 -12.49 9.29 -7.49
CA LEU A 261 -13.11 8.93 -6.21
C LEU A 261 -14.61 9.21 -6.22
N ARG A 262 -15.00 10.43 -6.59
CA ARG A 262 -16.41 10.82 -6.64
C ARG A 262 -17.22 9.89 -7.56
N THR A 263 -16.72 9.65 -8.77
CA THR A 263 -17.41 8.79 -9.75
C THR A 263 -17.50 7.33 -9.29
N ASN A 264 -16.43 6.78 -8.70
CA ASN A 264 -16.43 5.42 -8.18
C ASN A 264 -17.32 5.28 -6.94
N LEU A 265 -17.34 6.27 -6.04
CA LEU A 265 -18.23 6.29 -4.88
C LEU A 265 -19.70 6.39 -5.27
N GLN A 266 -20.05 7.17 -6.29
CA GLN A 266 -21.42 7.22 -6.80
C GLN A 266 -21.87 5.85 -7.32
N ARG A 267 -21.02 5.16 -8.09
CA ARG A 267 -21.29 3.79 -8.56
C ARG A 267 -21.44 2.81 -7.40
N TYR A 268 -20.55 2.88 -6.43
CA TYR A 268 -20.61 2.05 -5.22
C TYR A 268 -21.89 2.30 -4.39
N LYS A 269 -22.25 3.56 -4.15
CA LYS A 269 -23.48 3.92 -3.44
C LYS A 269 -24.70 3.37 -4.17
N SER A 270 -24.74 3.46 -5.52
CA SER A 270 -25.84 2.88 -6.30
C SER A 270 -25.93 1.36 -6.20
N THR A 271 -24.79 0.65 -6.28
CA THR A 271 -24.79 -0.82 -6.22
C THR A 271 -25.16 -1.35 -4.85
N ILE A 272 -24.67 -0.71 -3.78
CA ILE A 272 -25.03 -1.08 -2.40
C ILE A 272 -26.50 -0.75 -2.12
N SER A 273 -27.01 0.39 -2.57
CA SER A 273 -28.42 0.76 -2.33
C SER A 273 -29.42 -0.16 -3.02
N ASN A 274 -29.03 -0.76 -4.16
CA ASN A 274 -29.83 -1.77 -4.84
C ASN A 274 -29.82 -3.08 -4.04
N LEU A 275 -28.63 -3.50 -3.58
CA LEU A 275 -28.45 -4.70 -2.78
C LEU A 275 -29.23 -4.66 -1.44
N GLU A 276 -29.22 -3.53 -0.73
CA GLU A 276 -29.97 -3.35 0.53
C GLU A 276 -31.50 -3.35 0.34
N ARG A 277 -31.99 -3.04 -0.87
CA ARG A 277 -33.43 -3.06 -1.19
C ARG A 277 -33.92 -4.43 -1.65
N SER A 278 -32.99 -5.33 -1.95
CA SER A 278 -33.23 -6.63 -2.58
C SER A 278 -32.72 -7.74 -1.64
N GLU A 279 -33.30 -7.83 -0.45
CA GLU A 279 -32.90 -8.83 0.57
C GLU A 279 -33.08 -10.29 0.10
N GLU A 280 -33.80 -10.54 -1.01
CA GLU A 280 -34.15 -11.89 -1.48
C GLU A 280 -33.42 -12.37 -2.76
N ASN A 281 -32.60 -11.57 -3.45
CA ASN A 281 -32.17 -11.93 -4.81
C ASN A 281 -30.66 -12.14 -5.00
N MET A 282 -30.26 -13.42 -5.17
CA MET A 282 -28.89 -13.84 -5.54
C MET A 282 -28.37 -13.21 -6.86
N GLY A 283 -29.28 -12.74 -7.73
CA GLY A 283 -28.94 -12.11 -9.01
C GLY A 283 -28.21 -10.77 -8.88
N GLU A 284 -28.40 -10.02 -7.79
CA GLU A 284 -27.73 -8.73 -7.59
C GLU A 284 -26.35 -8.88 -6.94
N VAL A 285 -26.14 -9.95 -6.17
CA VAL A 285 -24.80 -10.37 -5.73
C VAL A 285 -23.91 -10.66 -6.94
N ALA A 286 -24.45 -11.23 -8.01
CA ALA A 286 -23.72 -11.42 -9.27
C ALA A 286 -23.31 -10.07 -9.90
N GLY A 287 -24.17 -9.04 -9.83
CA GLY A 287 -23.85 -7.69 -10.29
C GLY A 287 -22.73 -7.01 -9.48
N PHE A 288 -22.71 -7.23 -8.17
CA PHE A 288 -21.59 -6.77 -7.33
C PHE A 288 -20.29 -7.53 -7.65
N ILE A 289 -20.35 -8.85 -7.80
CA ILE A 289 -19.20 -9.67 -8.18
C ILE A 289 -18.67 -9.23 -9.55
N ASP A 290 -19.54 -8.95 -10.52
CA ASP A 290 -19.15 -8.42 -11.83
C ASP A 290 -18.51 -7.03 -11.72
N TYR A 291 -19.06 -6.14 -10.87
CA TYR A 291 -18.43 -4.84 -10.58
C TYR A 291 -17.02 -5.00 -10.00
N VAL A 292 -16.85 -5.89 -9.01
CA VAL A 292 -15.55 -6.20 -8.39
C VAL A 292 -14.60 -6.76 -9.44
N ALA A 293 -15.04 -7.74 -10.24
CA ALA A 293 -14.25 -8.37 -11.27
C ALA A 293 -13.81 -7.37 -12.35
N LYS A 294 -14.71 -6.50 -12.81
CA LYS A 294 -14.40 -5.42 -13.77
C LYS A 294 -13.45 -4.39 -13.19
N SER A 295 -13.62 -4.03 -11.91
CA SER A 295 -12.72 -3.08 -11.24
C SER A 295 -11.31 -3.63 -11.11
N TRP A 296 -11.18 -4.90 -10.73
CA TRP A 296 -9.89 -5.61 -10.70
C TRP A 296 -9.29 -5.77 -12.09
N GLY A 297 -10.09 -6.17 -13.07
CA GLY A 297 -9.66 -6.28 -14.47
C GLY A 297 -9.15 -4.95 -15.03
N GLY A 298 -9.84 -3.84 -14.74
CA GLY A 298 -9.39 -2.49 -15.12
C GLY A 298 -8.09 -2.07 -14.42
N LEU A 299 -7.95 -2.36 -13.13
CA LEU A 299 -6.73 -2.11 -12.36
C LEU A 299 -5.52 -2.88 -12.92
N ILE A 300 -5.71 -4.14 -13.33
CA ILE A 300 -4.65 -4.97 -13.91
C ILE A 300 -4.31 -4.47 -15.32
N THR A 301 -5.32 -4.26 -16.17
CA THR A 301 -5.12 -3.89 -17.58
C THR A 301 -4.48 -2.52 -17.74
N SER A 302 -4.84 -1.55 -16.89
CA SER A 302 -4.27 -0.20 -16.90
C SER A 302 -2.77 -0.11 -16.54
N ARG A 303 -2.15 -1.25 -16.15
CA ARG A 303 -0.72 -1.32 -15.79
C ARG A 303 0.14 -2.10 -16.78
N TYR A 304 -0.46 -2.85 -17.70
CA TYR A 304 0.25 -3.64 -18.71
C TYR A 304 0.25 -2.99 -20.11
N PHE A 305 -0.22 -1.74 -20.23
CA PHE A 305 -0.21 -0.94 -21.46
C PHE A 305 0.43 0.43 -21.22
#